data_AF-A0AA37PD13-F1
#
_entry.id   AF-A0AA37PD13-F1
#
_cell.length_a   1.000
_cell.length_b   1.000
_cell.length_c   1.000
_cell.angle_alpha   90.00
_cell.angle_beta   90.00
_cell.angle_gamma   90.00
#
_symmetry.space_group_name_H-M   'P 1'
#
loop_
_entity.id
_entity.type
_entity.pdbx_description
1 polymer ?
#
loop_
_entity_poly.entity_id
_entity_poly.type
_entity_poly.pdbx_seq_one_letter_code
_entity_poly.pdbx_strand_id
1 'polypeptide(L)'
;MDVEDCANHIQRLQMHNLDQYIQENLEKKPVKQIVHCEVLLQDFLIRGKMVQTRDYWDNTMFIATSKPPCRLCRYYLKESEDEFLVQSSHMNVYPKWRLPDMYQGQEEETITHREELLDDIIQLMQQDTLRLVKELLPQWKRYDSALVELAGDV
;
A
#
# COMPACT_ATOMS: atom_id res chain seq x y z
N MET A 1 -1.85 -1.75 26.95
CA MET A 1 -2.59 -2.82 26.26
C MET A 1 -1.58 -3.90 25.99
N ASP A 2 -1.80 -5.02 26.65
CA ASP A 2 -0.81 -6.06 26.92
C ASP A 2 -0.68 -7.00 25.71
N VAL A 3 0.44 -7.70 25.57
CA VAL A 3 0.61 -8.77 24.56
C VAL A 3 -0.48 -9.84 24.73
N GLU A 4 -0.94 -10.04 25.97
CA GLU A 4 -2.07 -10.87 26.38
C GLU A 4 -3.38 -10.51 25.65
N ASP A 5 -3.67 -9.22 25.47
CA ASP A 5 -4.91 -8.75 24.82
C ASP A 5 -4.92 -9.11 23.33
N CYS A 6 -3.78 -8.93 22.65
CA CYS A 6 -3.63 -9.33 21.24
C CYS A 6 -3.76 -10.85 21.09
N ALA A 7 -3.18 -11.64 22.00
CA ALA A 7 -3.29 -13.10 21.97
C ALA A 7 -4.75 -13.56 22.09
N ASN A 8 -5.53 -12.94 22.99
CA ASN A 8 -6.96 -13.21 23.15
C ASN A 8 -7.75 -12.86 21.88
N HIS A 9 -7.46 -11.74 21.22
CA HIS A 9 -8.11 -11.38 19.96
C HIS A 9 -7.79 -12.37 18.84
N ILE A 10 -6.52 -12.79 18.72
CA ILE A 10 -6.10 -13.80 17.74
C ILE A 10 -6.83 -15.11 18.00
N GLN A 11 -6.88 -15.59 19.24
CA GLN A 11 -7.56 -16.83 19.60
C GLN A 11 -9.04 -16.80 19.20
N ARG A 12 -9.73 -15.67 19.41
CA ARG A 12 -11.11 -15.49 18.97
C ARG A 12 -11.25 -15.57 17.45
N LEU A 13 -10.32 -14.97 16.70
CA LEU A 13 -10.32 -15.07 15.23
C LEU A 13 -10.07 -16.51 14.76
N GLN A 14 -9.18 -17.25 15.44
CA GLN A 14 -8.92 -18.66 15.15
C GLN A 14 -10.17 -19.52 15.36
N MET A 15 -10.97 -19.25 16.41
CA MET A 15 -12.28 -19.89 16.61
C MET A 15 -13.26 -19.62 15.46
N HIS A 16 -13.08 -18.53 14.72
CA HIS A 16 -13.83 -18.19 13.52
C HIS A 16 -13.11 -18.61 12.22
N ASN A 17 -12.26 -19.64 12.30
CA ASN A 17 -11.56 -20.27 11.18
C ASN A 17 -10.56 -19.35 10.46
N LEU A 18 -9.95 -18.39 11.17
CA LEU A 18 -8.90 -17.53 10.58
C LEU A 18 -7.77 -18.35 9.95
N ASP A 19 -7.25 -19.35 10.65
CA ASP A 19 -6.10 -20.14 10.18
C ASP A 19 -6.43 -20.90 8.90
N GLN A 20 -7.61 -21.53 8.85
CA GLN A 20 -8.11 -22.19 7.64
C GLN A 20 -8.28 -21.18 6.50
N TYR A 21 -8.85 -20.01 6.76
CA TYR A 21 -9.00 -18.97 5.76
C TYR A 21 -7.64 -18.50 5.21
N ILE A 22 -6.64 -18.32 6.07
CA ILE A 22 -5.28 -17.96 5.64
C ILE A 22 -4.71 -19.06 4.75
N GLN A 23 -4.76 -20.33 5.20
CA GLN A 23 -4.24 -21.47 4.45
C GLN A 23 -4.91 -21.60 3.08
N GLU A 24 -6.23 -21.54 3.01
CA GLU A 24 -6.99 -21.59 1.75
C GLU A 24 -6.60 -20.45 0.80
N ASN A 25 -6.28 -19.26 1.32
CA ASN A 25 -5.85 -18.14 0.49
C ASN A 25 -4.40 -18.27 0.02
N LEU A 26 -3.51 -18.90 0.80
CA LEU A 26 -2.14 -19.19 0.43
C LEU A 26 -2.04 -20.32 -0.61
N GLU A 27 -2.93 -21.31 -0.54
CA GLU A 27 -2.98 -22.45 -1.47
C GLU A 27 -3.62 -22.11 -2.83
N LYS A 28 -4.29 -20.96 -2.95
CA LYS A 28 -4.83 -20.49 -4.23
C LYS A 28 -3.69 -20.32 -5.24
N LYS A 29 -3.92 -20.83 -6.46
CA LYS A 29 -2.96 -20.73 -7.57
C LYS A 29 -2.43 -19.30 -7.71
N PRO A 30 -1.13 -19.14 -8.09
CA PRO A 30 -0.54 -17.83 -8.26
C PRO A 30 -1.39 -17.04 -9.25
N VAL A 31 -2.02 -15.99 -8.75
CA VAL A 31 -2.79 -15.09 -9.59
C VAL A 31 -1.82 -14.14 -10.28
N LYS A 32 -2.12 -13.76 -11.52
CA LYS A 32 -1.35 -12.73 -12.22
C LYS A 32 -1.23 -11.49 -11.32
N GLN A 33 0.00 -11.19 -10.92
CA GLN A 33 0.33 -10.00 -10.17
C GLN A 33 0.28 -8.76 -11.09
N ILE A 34 -0.12 -7.62 -10.52
CA ILE A 34 -0.45 -6.40 -11.23
C ILE A 34 0.25 -5.23 -10.53
N VAL A 35 0.94 -4.39 -11.30
CA VAL A 35 1.40 -3.09 -10.82
C VAL A 35 0.24 -2.11 -10.94
N HIS A 36 -0.08 -1.43 -9.85
CA HIS A 36 -1.15 -0.43 -9.85
C HIS A 36 -0.73 0.86 -10.57
N CYS A 37 -1.69 1.65 -11.04
CA CYS A 37 -1.43 2.83 -11.86
C CYS A 37 -0.64 3.93 -11.14
N GLU A 38 -0.85 4.12 -9.83
CA GLU A 38 -0.13 5.10 -9.03
C GLU A 38 1.38 4.83 -9.04
N VAL A 39 1.74 3.56 -8.82
CA VAL A 39 3.11 3.07 -8.79
C VAL A 39 3.74 3.17 -10.19
N LEU A 40 3.01 2.75 -11.23
CA LEU A 40 3.48 2.86 -12.62
C LEU A 40 3.74 4.31 -13.04
N LEU A 41 2.85 5.23 -12.66
CA LEU A 41 2.96 6.63 -13.02
C LEU A 41 4.15 7.29 -12.32
N GLN A 42 4.30 7.08 -11.00
CA GLN A 42 5.46 7.59 -10.27
C GLN A 42 6.76 7.09 -10.89
N ASP A 43 6.87 5.77 -11.10
CA ASP A 43 8.08 5.17 -11.68
C ASP A 43 8.37 5.74 -13.08
N PHE A 44 7.34 5.91 -13.92
CA PHE A 44 7.51 6.56 -15.23
C PHE A 44 8.05 8.00 -15.12
N LEU A 45 7.55 8.80 -14.17
CA LEU A 45 7.99 10.18 -13.96
C LEU A 45 9.43 10.25 -13.45
N ILE A 46 9.80 9.40 -12.49
CA ILE A 46 11.17 9.29 -11.97
C ILE A 46 12.14 8.91 -13.09
N ARG A 47 11.83 7.86 -13.85
CA ARG A 47 12.65 7.42 -15.00
C ARG A 47 12.78 8.49 -16.07
N GLY A 48 11.71 9.24 -16.32
CA GLY A 48 11.71 10.37 -17.24
C GLY A 48 12.49 11.58 -16.75
N LYS A 49 13.03 11.56 -15.52
CA LYS A 49 13.61 12.73 -14.83
C LYS A 49 12.65 13.91 -14.76
N MET A 50 11.35 13.61 -14.68
CA MET A 50 10.25 14.57 -14.60
C MET A 50 9.89 14.85 -13.14
N VAL A 51 10.89 14.95 -12.27
CA VAL A 51 10.75 15.11 -10.80
C VAL A 51 11.18 16.50 -10.32
N GLN A 52 11.12 17.49 -11.22
CA GLN A 52 11.41 18.88 -10.87
C GLN A 52 10.10 19.58 -10.51
N THR A 53 9.94 19.99 -9.25
CA THR A 53 8.73 20.64 -8.73
C THR A 53 8.27 21.82 -9.58
N ARG A 54 9.22 22.62 -10.12
CA ARG A 54 8.94 23.76 -11.01
C ARG A 54 8.18 23.43 -12.29
N ASP A 55 8.21 22.17 -12.73
CA ASP A 55 7.51 21.71 -13.93
C ASP A 55 6.03 21.38 -13.64
N TYR A 56 5.63 21.42 -12.36
CA TYR A 56 4.28 21.13 -11.89
C TYR A 56 3.56 22.38 -11.43
N TRP A 57 2.23 22.30 -11.43
CA TRP A 57 1.38 23.36 -10.92
C TRP A 57 1.69 23.66 -9.46
N ASP A 58 1.84 24.94 -9.13
CA ASP A 58 2.12 25.41 -7.76
C ASP A 58 3.33 24.74 -7.10
N ASN A 59 4.36 24.42 -7.90
CA ASN A 59 5.55 23.69 -7.46
C ASN A 59 5.25 22.37 -6.71
N THR A 60 4.09 21.76 -6.98
CA THR A 60 3.61 20.61 -6.23
C THR A 60 3.45 19.41 -7.15
N MET A 61 4.23 18.37 -6.89
CA MET A 61 4.18 17.12 -7.66
C MET A 61 2.99 16.27 -7.19
N PHE A 62 1.78 16.56 -7.67
CA PHE A 62 0.59 15.82 -7.27
C PHE A 62 0.19 14.74 -8.30
N ILE A 63 0.10 13.48 -7.86
CA ILE A 63 -0.44 12.38 -8.66
C ILE A 63 -1.93 12.21 -8.38
N ALA A 64 -2.75 12.52 -9.39
CA ALA A 64 -4.19 12.33 -9.38
C ALA A 64 -4.57 11.08 -10.19
N THR A 65 -5.06 10.05 -9.52
CA THR A 65 -5.65 8.85 -10.14
C THR A 65 -7.17 8.82 -9.95
N SER A 66 -7.86 8.01 -10.77
CA SER A 66 -9.33 7.86 -10.71
C SER A 66 -9.84 7.29 -9.38
N LYS A 67 -8.97 6.59 -8.65
CA LYS A 67 -9.21 6.11 -7.29
C LYS A 67 -8.05 6.55 -6.40
N PRO A 68 -8.28 6.83 -5.11
CA PRO A 68 -7.18 7.10 -4.18
C PRO A 68 -6.26 5.88 -4.07
N PRO A 69 -5.01 6.05 -3.60
CA PRO A 69 -4.06 4.95 -3.48
C PRO A 69 -4.61 3.82 -2.60
N CYS A 70 -4.33 2.58 -2.97
CA CYS A 70 -4.53 1.44 -2.08
C CYS A 70 -3.48 1.43 -0.95
N ARG A 71 -3.61 0.52 0.02
CA ARG A 71 -2.66 0.47 1.15
C ARG A 71 -1.22 0.28 0.70
N LEU A 72 -0.97 -0.62 -0.25
CA LEU A 72 0.37 -0.93 -0.74
C LEU A 72 0.93 0.19 -1.64
N CYS A 73 0.09 0.83 -2.47
CA CYS A 73 0.49 2.03 -3.20
C CYS A 73 0.88 3.16 -2.22
N ARG A 74 0.11 3.35 -1.14
CA ARG A 74 0.44 4.36 -0.12
C ARG A 74 1.79 4.09 0.53
N TYR A 75 2.14 2.84 0.83
CA TYR A 75 3.44 2.52 1.43
C TYR A 75 4.57 2.78 0.44
N TYR A 76 4.43 2.28 -0.79
CA TYR A 76 5.39 2.53 -1.86
C TYR A 76 5.65 4.03 -2.08
N LEU A 77 4.60 4.83 -2.17
CA LEU A 77 4.67 6.29 -2.37
C LEU A 77 5.19 7.06 -1.15
N LYS A 78 5.18 6.46 0.04
CA LYS A 78 5.64 7.11 1.26
C LYS A 78 7.14 6.95 1.45
N GLU A 79 7.68 5.81 1.01
CA GLU A 79 9.12 5.51 1.10
C GLU A 79 9.92 6.09 -0.08
N SER A 80 9.26 6.62 -1.12
CA SER A 80 9.97 7.34 -2.18
C SER A 80 10.54 8.65 -1.66
N GLU A 81 11.82 8.93 -1.95
CA GLU A 81 12.46 10.21 -1.65
C GLU A 81 11.82 11.39 -2.38
N ASP A 82 11.13 11.11 -3.50
CA ASP A 82 10.42 12.12 -4.28
C ASP A 82 9.16 12.62 -3.56
N GLU A 83 8.99 13.95 -3.49
CA GLU A 83 7.89 14.64 -2.81
C GLU A 83 6.53 14.53 -3.53
N PHE A 84 6.21 13.38 -4.13
CA PHE A 84 4.92 13.18 -4.77
C PHE A 84 3.78 13.17 -3.75
N LEU A 85 2.89 14.15 -3.88
CA LEU A 85 1.64 14.18 -3.13
C LEU A 85 0.58 13.31 -3.82
N VAL A 86 -0.24 12.64 -3.01
CA VAL A 86 -1.33 11.77 -3.48
C VAL A 86 -2.59 11.98 -2.65
N GLN A 87 -3.74 11.58 -3.19
CA GLN A 87 -5.01 11.58 -2.46
C GLN A 87 -4.92 10.69 -1.21
N SER A 88 -5.79 10.96 -0.22
CA SER A 88 -5.89 10.12 0.98
C SER A 88 -6.30 8.69 0.62
N SER A 89 -5.47 7.71 1.03
CA SER A 89 -5.69 6.30 0.70
C SER A 89 -7.02 5.76 1.21
N HIS A 90 -7.64 4.87 0.43
CA HIS A 90 -8.80 4.09 0.87
C HIS A 90 -8.42 2.85 1.71
N MET A 91 -7.11 2.58 1.88
CA MET A 91 -6.53 1.56 2.77
C MET A 91 -6.94 0.10 2.51
N ASN A 92 -7.51 -0.22 1.35
CA ASN A 92 -7.81 -1.61 0.96
C ASN A 92 -6.53 -2.30 0.51
N VAL A 93 -6.42 -3.59 0.80
CA VAL A 93 -5.28 -4.44 0.41
C VAL A 93 -5.68 -5.25 -0.81
N TYR A 94 -4.83 -5.24 -1.83
CA TYR A 94 -5.00 -6.05 -3.04
C TYR A 94 -3.89 -7.09 -3.11
N PRO A 95 -4.16 -8.38 -2.82
CA PRO A 95 -3.12 -9.42 -2.79
C PRO A 95 -2.38 -9.64 -4.11
N LYS A 96 -2.91 -9.12 -5.22
CA LYS A 96 -2.28 -9.21 -6.55
C LYS A 96 -1.28 -8.08 -6.80
N TRP A 97 -1.10 -7.15 -5.88
CA TRP A 97 -0.19 -6.02 -6.05
C TRP A 97 1.27 -6.49 -6.13
N ARG A 98 2.09 -5.80 -6.93
CA ARG A 98 3.54 -5.99 -6.98
C ARG A 98 4.26 -4.68 -7.31
N LEU A 99 5.56 -4.65 -7.04
CA LEU A 99 6.45 -3.57 -7.48
C LEU A 99 6.60 -3.54 -9.01
N PRO A 100 7.01 -2.38 -9.56
CA PRO A 100 7.35 -2.24 -10.97
C PRO A 100 8.45 -3.21 -11.43
N ASP A 101 8.48 -3.46 -12.73
CA ASP A 101 9.51 -4.30 -13.35
C ASP A 101 10.86 -3.59 -13.40
N MET A 102 11.91 -4.38 -13.15
CA MET A 102 13.30 -3.99 -13.36
C MET A 102 13.68 -4.23 -14.83
N TYR A 103 14.53 -3.36 -15.39
CA TYR A 103 14.97 -3.45 -16.78
C TYR A 103 16.41 -3.99 -16.86
N GLN A 104 16.74 -4.68 -17.95
CA GLN A 104 18.08 -5.21 -18.18
C GLN A 104 19.11 -4.07 -18.24
N GLY A 105 20.17 -4.18 -17.44
CA GLY A 105 21.23 -3.18 -17.33
C GLY A 105 21.09 -2.22 -16.15
N GLN A 106 20.13 -2.44 -15.24
CA GLN A 106 20.09 -1.73 -13.97
C GLN A 106 21.28 -2.12 -13.07
N GLU A 107 21.81 -1.13 -12.39
CA GLU A 107 22.95 -1.25 -11.49
C GLU A 107 22.56 -2.07 -10.25
N GLU A 108 23.54 -2.73 -9.63
CA GLU A 108 23.36 -3.56 -8.43
C GLU A 108 22.66 -2.77 -7.30
N GLU A 109 22.97 -1.49 -7.17
CA GLU A 109 22.33 -0.54 -6.24
C GLU A 109 20.81 -0.46 -6.42
N THR A 110 20.31 -0.52 -7.66
CA THR A 110 18.86 -0.48 -7.95
C THR A 110 18.16 -1.75 -7.51
N ILE A 111 18.83 -2.90 -7.58
CA ILE A 111 18.30 -4.19 -7.13
C ILE A 111 18.19 -4.17 -5.60
N THR A 112 19.27 -3.77 -4.92
CA THR A 112 19.32 -3.65 -3.46
C THR A 112 18.23 -2.69 -2.96
N HIS A 113 18.11 -1.50 -3.56
CA HIS A 113 17.09 -0.53 -3.17
C HIS A 113 15.67 -1.09 -3.32
N ARG A 114 15.42 -1.91 -4.35
CA ARG A 114 14.12 -2.55 -4.55
C ARG A 114 13.82 -3.60 -3.48
N GLU A 115 14.82 -4.33 -3.00
CA GLU A 115 14.68 -5.29 -1.91
C GLU A 115 14.43 -4.58 -0.57
N GLU A 116 15.18 -3.51 -0.29
CA GLU A 116 14.98 -2.66 0.89
C GLU A 116 13.55 -2.09 0.93
N LEU A 117 13.06 -1.57 -0.20
CA LEU A 117 11.69 -1.07 -0.31
C LEU A 117 10.63 -2.17 -0.05
N LEU A 118 10.89 -3.42 -0.47
CA LEU A 118 9.99 -4.53 -0.14
C LEU A 118 9.98 -4.81 1.35
N ASP A 119 11.15 -4.83 1.99
CA ASP A 119 11.29 -5.08 3.41
C ASP A 119 10.60 -3.99 4.24
N ASP A 120 10.73 -2.73 3.84
CA ASP A 120 10.04 -1.60 4.47
C ASP A 120 8.52 -1.71 4.35
N ILE A 121 8.02 -2.04 3.16
CA ILE A 121 6.59 -2.30 2.93
C ILE A 121 6.10 -3.46 3.81
N ILE A 122 6.88 -4.55 3.90
CA ILE A 122 6.55 -5.71 4.75
C ILE A 122 6.52 -5.29 6.22
N GLN A 123 7.49 -4.51 6.69
CA GLN A 123 7.54 -4.03 8.07
C GLN A 123 6.32 -3.15 8.40
N LEU A 124 5.96 -2.22 7.50
CA LEU A 124 4.75 -1.41 7.64
C LEU A 124 3.48 -2.26 7.68
N MET A 125 3.38 -3.29 6.83
CA MET A 125 2.25 -4.23 6.84
C MET A 125 2.15 -4.99 8.16
N GLN A 126 3.27 -5.45 8.72
CA GLN A 126 3.30 -6.14 10.00
C GLN A 126 2.84 -5.21 11.13
N GLN A 127 3.36 -3.98 11.19
CA GLN A 127 2.96 -2.98 12.18
C GLN A 127 1.46 -2.67 12.09
N ASP A 128 0.93 -2.48 10.88
CA ASP A 128 -0.48 -2.21 10.67
C ASP A 128 -1.36 -3.42 11.02
N THR A 129 -0.90 -4.64 10.74
CA THR A 129 -1.62 -5.87 11.13
C THR A 129 -1.71 -5.99 12.64
N LEU A 130 -0.60 -5.73 13.36
CA LEU A 130 -0.60 -5.69 14.82
C LEU A 130 -1.54 -4.59 15.34
N ARG A 131 -1.54 -3.42 14.72
CA ARG A 131 -2.47 -2.33 15.07
C ARG A 131 -3.92 -2.75 14.86
N LEU A 132 -4.25 -3.40 13.75
CA LEU A 132 -5.61 -3.88 13.46
C LEU A 132 -6.07 -4.92 14.48
N VAL A 133 -5.22 -5.88 14.85
CA VAL A 133 -5.53 -6.88 15.89
C VAL A 133 -5.74 -6.21 17.24
N LYS A 134 -4.94 -5.18 17.54
CA LYS A 134 -4.98 -4.44 18.79
C LYS A 134 -6.24 -3.58 18.92
N GLU A 135 -6.55 -2.79 17.90
CA GLU A 135 -7.62 -1.80 17.92
C GLU A 135 -8.98 -2.39 17.53
N LEU A 136 -9.00 -3.52 16.83
CA LEU A 136 -10.20 -4.13 16.24
C LEU A 136 -10.97 -3.17 15.31
N LEU A 137 -10.30 -2.12 14.81
CA LEU A 137 -10.89 -1.10 13.94
C LEU A 137 -10.45 -1.32 12.49
N PRO A 138 -11.36 -1.66 11.57
CA PRO A 138 -11.02 -1.77 10.16
C PRO A 138 -10.74 -0.38 9.59
N GLN A 139 -9.59 -0.22 8.94
CA GLN A 139 -9.24 1.02 8.22
C GLN A 139 -9.65 0.98 6.74
N TRP A 140 -10.08 -0.18 6.23
CA TRP A 140 -10.46 -0.34 4.83
C TRP A 140 -11.83 0.30 4.56
N LYS A 141 -12.01 0.82 3.35
CA LYS A 141 -13.29 1.38 2.90
C LYS A 141 -14.07 0.34 2.09
N ARG A 142 -15.40 0.35 2.25
CA ARG A 142 -16.31 -0.51 1.48
C ARG A 142 -16.21 -0.25 -0.02
N TYR A 143 -16.02 1.01 -0.41
CA TYR A 143 -15.80 1.43 -1.78
C TYR A 143 -14.39 2.00 -1.91
N ASP A 144 -13.73 1.65 -3.00
CA ASP A 144 -12.40 2.15 -3.36
C ASP A 144 -12.44 3.50 -4.09
N SER A 145 -13.65 4.03 -4.31
CA SER A 145 -13.88 5.38 -4.81
C SER A 145 -14.02 6.35 -3.64
N ALA A 146 -13.53 7.57 -3.81
CA ALA A 146 -13.88 8.66 -2.91
C ALA A 146 -15.34 9.05 -3.15
N LEU A 147 -16.29 8.35 -2.50
CA LEU A 147 -17.53 9.02 -2.17
C LEU A 147 -17.13 10.07 -1.13
N VAL A 148 -17.18 11.34 -1.53
CA VAL A 148 -17.21 12.43 -0.58
C VAL A 148 -18.41 12.16 0.31
N GLU A 149 -18.19 11.58 1.49
CA GLU A 149 -19.11 11.82 2.59
C GLU A 149 -19.02 13.32 2.83
N LEU A 150 -19.91 14.07 2.20
CA LEU A 150 -20.32 15.37 2.69
C LEU A 150 -20.97 15.09 4.05
N ALA A 151 -20.13 14.82 5.06
CA ALA A 151 -20.53 14.89 6.44
C ALA A 151 -21.00 16.35 6.62
N GLY A 152 -22.31 16.50 6.67
CA GLY A 152 -22.94 17.78 6.90
C GLY A 152 -22.57 18.26 8.28
N ASP A 153 -21.80 19.33 8.34
CA ASP A 153 -21.76 20.23 9.47
C ASP A 153 -22.44 21.53 9.03
N VAL A 154 -23.75 21.60 9.32
CA VAL A 154 -24.50 22.84 9.57
C VAL A 154 -25.07 22.71 10.98
#